data_AF-A0A2A8V2F1-F1
#
_entry.id   AF-A0A2A8V2F1-F1
#
_cell.length_a   1.000
_cell.length_b   1.000
_cell.length_c   1.000
_cell.angle_alpha   90.00
_cell.angle_beta   90.00
_cell.angle_gamma   90.00
#
_symmetry.space_group_name_H-M   'P 1'
#
loop_
_entity.id
_entity.type
_entity.pdbx_description
1 polymer ?
#
loop_
_entity_poly.entity_id
_entity_poly.type
_entity_poly.pdbx_seq_one_letter_code
_entity_poly.pdbx_strand_id
1 'polypeptide(L)'
;MMKNLLRGLLFSLFSLSAFMAARMVAGLWPSFACSLFITTAVFLFSGFKGKWSGVEIMLVSFSTGVFYLAFACFGIYSFPPEPIRDLGDLIMPYLHAGVFAVCTVVVMGAAGMVFFRLR
;
A
#
# COMPACT_ATOMS: atom_id res chain seq x y z
N MET A 1 16.50 10.22 -5.48
CA MET A 1 16.26 8.78 -5.21
C MET A 1 15.93 8.50 -3.74
N MET A 2 16.83 8.78 -2.79
CA MET A 2 16.61 8.48 -1.35
C MET A 2 15.36 9.14 -0.75
N LYS A 3 15.05 10.39 -1.12
CA LYS A 3 13.83 11.10 -0.69
C LYS A 3 12.53 10.39 -1.12
N ASN A 4 12.51 9.78 -2.31
CA ASN A 4 11.33 9.12 -2.84
C ASN A 4 11.11 7.74 -2.22
N LEU A 5 12.20 7.02 -1.93
CA LEU A 5 12.15 5.78 -1.15
C LEU A 5 11.60 6.04 0.26
N LEU A 6 12.08 7.11 0.93
CA LEU A 6 11.55 7.50 2.24
C LEU A 6 10.06 7.85 2.17
N ARG A 7 9.62 8.58 1.14
CA ARG A 7 8.19 8.85 0.92
C ARG A 7 7.40 7.57 0.74
N GLY A 8 7.88 6.63 -0.08
CA GLY A 8 7.23 5.34 -0.27
C GLY A 8 7.07 4.56 1.04
N LEU A 9 8.12 4.51 1.86
CA LEU A 9 8.09 3.91 3.19
C LEU A 9 7.05 4.57 4.11
N LEU A 10 6.98 5.90 4.12
CA LEU A 10 5.99 6.62 4.92
C LEU A 10 4.56 6.33 4.45
N PHE A 11 4.33 6.31 3.13
CA PHE A 11 3.02 5.95 2.57
C PHE A 11 2.64 4.50 2.86
N SER A 12 3.60 3.57 2.85
CA SER A 12 3.30 2.17 3.16
C SER A 12 2.95 1.99 4.64
N LEU A 13 3.66 2.67 5.55
CA LEU A 13 3.32 2.67 6.98
C LEU A 13 1.93 3.27 7.22
N PHE A 14 1.63 4.37 6.55
CA PHE A 14 0.32 5.01 6.63
C PHE A 14 -0.81 4.13 6.07
N SER A 15 -0.57 3.47 4.94
CA SER A 15 -1.53 2.51 4.37
C SER A 15 -1.77 1.33 5.31
N LEU A 16 -0.71 0.76 5.87
CA LEU A 16 -0.80 -0.38 6.76
C LEU A 16 -1.50 -0.01 8.08
N SER A 17 -1.23 1.17 8.65
CA SER A 17 -1.91 1.63 9.86
C SER A 17 -3.40 1.92 9.62
N ALA A 18 -3.74 2.55 8.49
CA ALA A 18 -5.12 2.76 8.08
C ALA A 18 -5.85 1.41 7.86
N PHE A 19 -5.18 0.43 7.26
CA PHE A 19 -5.71 -0.92 7.10
C PHE A 19 -5.99 -1.58 8.44
N MET A 20 -5.02 -1.57 9.37
CA MET A 20 -5.19 -2.16 10.70
C MET A 20 -6.33 -1.50 11.48
N ALA A 21 -6.46 -0.18 11.42
CA ALA A 21 -7.57 0.55 12.03
C ALA A 21 -8.92 0.15 11.41
N ALA A 22 -9.01 0.06 10.08
CA ALA A 22 -10.24 -0.36 9.41
C ALA A 22 -10.59 -1.83 9.69
N ARG A 23 -9.60 -2.71 9.86
CA ARG A 23 -9.82 -4.13 10.19
C ARG A 23 -10.46 -4.36 11.55
N MET A 24 -10.41 -3.38 12.46
CA MET A 24 -11.14 -3.45 13.73
C MET A 24 -12.66 -3.42 13.55
N VAL A 25 -13.15 -2.89 12.42
CA VAL A 25 -14.58 -2.64 12.19
C VAL A 25 -15.12 -3.35 10.94
N ALA A 26 -14.24 -3.70 9.99
CA ALA A 26 -14.63 -4.27 8.71
C ALA A 26 -13.80 -5.50 8.30
N GLY A 27 -14.32 -6.24 7.32
CA GLY A 27 -13.64 -7.39 6.71
C GLY A 27 -12.37 -7.00 5.94
N LEU A 28 -11.69 -8.01 5.39
CA LEU A 28 -10.40 -7.85 4.70
C LEU A 28 -10.47 -6.86 3.52
N TRP A 29 -11.37 -7.11 2.56
CA TRP A 29 -11.47 -6.32 1.33
C TRP A 29 -11.95 -4.89 1.55
N PRO A 30 -13.01 -4.62 2.36
CA PRO A 30 -13.42 -3.25 2.64
C PRO A 30 -12.34 -2.45 3.38
N SER A 31 -11.60 -3.10 4.29
CA SER A 31 -10.50 -2.45 5.02
C SER A 31 -9.35 -2.09 4.08
N PHE A 32 -9.00 -2.99 3.16
CA PHE A 32 -8.01 -2.71 2.13
C PHE A 32 -8.45 -1.55 1.24
N ALA A 33 -9.68 -1.59 0.70
CA ALA A 33 -10.22 -0.54 -0.15
C ALA A 33 -10.21 0.83 0.56
N CYS A 34 -10.62 0.88 1.83
CA CYS A 34 -10.59 2.09 2.64
C CYS A 34 -9.16 2.62 2.83
N SER A 35 -8.22 1.75 3.24
CA SER A 35 -6.82 2.12 3.43
C SER A 35 -6.16 2.64 2.15
N LEU A 36 -6.46 2.02 1.01
CA LEU A 36 -5.93 2.39 -0.29
C LEU A 36 -6.51 3.72 -0.75
N PHE A 37 -7.82 3.94 -0.54
CA PHE A 37 -8.48 5.20 -0.86
C PHE A 37 -7.86 6.37 -0.07
N ILE A 38 -7.74 6.23 1.25
CA ILE A 38 -7.18 7.28 2.12
C ILE A 38 -5.71 7.55 1.75
N THR A 39 -4.91 6.50 1.57
CA THR A 39 -3.49 6.64 1.19
C THR A 39 -3.34 7.34 -0.15
N THR A 40 -4.15 6.97 -1.14
CA THR A 40 -4.14 7.58 -2.47
C THR A 40 -4.57 9.04 -2.41
N ALA A 41 -5.58 9.39 -1.60
CA ALA A 41 -6.00 10.78 -1.42
C ALA A 41 -4.88 11.64 -0.81
N VAL A 42 -4.20 11.15 0.23
CA VAL A 42 -3.06 11.87 0.84
C VAL A 42 -1.89 11.99 -0.14
N PHE A 43 -1.60 10.92 -0.89
CA PHE A 43 -0.59 10.91 -1.95
C PHE A 43 -0.86 11.99 -3.00
N LEU A 44 -2.09 12.05 -3.53
CA LEU A 44 -2.49 13.06 -4.50
C LEU A 44 -2.41 14.48 -3.91
N PHE A 45 -2.86 14.68 -2.68
CA PHE A 45 -2.75 15.98 -2.02
C PHE A 45 -1.28 16.43 -1.84
N SER A 46 -0.40 15.50 -1.48
CA SER A 46 1.03 15.78 -1.31
C SER A 46 1.74 16.07 -2.64
N GLY A 47 1.39 15.34 -3.70
CA GLY A 47 1.94 15.55 -5.05
C GLY A 47 1.47 16.87 -5.67
N PHE A 48 0.24 17.30 -5.36
CA PHE A 48 -0.33 18.55 -5.86
C PHE A 48 0.49 19.77 -5.41
N LYS A 49 0.98 19.77 -4.18
CA LYS A 49 1.84 20.85 -3.66
C LYS A 49 3.27 20.77 -4.20
N GLY A 50 3.73 19.58 -4.57
CA GLY A 50 5.13 19.31 -4.91
C GLY A 50 5.50 19.32 -6.40
N LYS A 51 4.53 19.41 -7.32
CA LYS A 51 4.73 19.29 -8.78
C LYS A 51 5.58 18.07 -9.17
N TRP A 52 5.10 16.86 -8.83
CA TRP A 52 5.87 15.64 -9.05
C TRP A 52 5.91 15.26 -10.53
N SER A 53 7.07 14.80 -10.98
CA SER A 53 7.25 14.21 -12.30
C SER A 53 6.66 12.78 -12.38
N GLY A 54 6.36 12.31 -13.60
CA GLY A 54 5.87 10.94 -13.82
C GLY A 54 6.81 9.86 -13.29
N VAL A 55 8.13 10.07 -13.38
CA VAL A 55 9.14 9.15 -12.84
C VAL A 55 9.09 9.12 -11.32
N GLU A 56 8.91 10.26 -10.66
CA GLU A 56 8.78 10.33 -9.20
C GLU A 56 7.51 9.65 -8.70
N ILE A 57 6.39 9.85 -9.40
CA ILE A 57 5.11 9.18 -9.12
C ILE A 57 5.32 7.67 -9.15
N MET A 58 5.86 7.13 -10.25
CA MET A 58 6.09 5.69 -10.40
C MET A 58 7.04 5.15 -9.32
N LEU A 59 8.11 5.87 -9.00
CA LEU A 59 9.09 5.42 -8.03
C LEU A 59 8.54 5.44 -6.59
N VAL A 60 7.73 6.44 -6.23
CA VAL A 60 7.03 6.47 -4.94
C VAL A 60 5.98 5.36 -4.88
N SER A 61 5.12 5.22 -5.89
CA SER A 61 4.10 4.16 -5.91
C SER A 61 4.70 2.75 -5.83
N PHE A 62 5.76 2.49 -6.60
CA PHE A 62 6.45 1.20 -6.56
C PHE A 62 7.10 0.94 -5.20
N SER A 63 7.83 1.91 -4.65
CA SER A 63 8.44 1.76 -3.32
C SER A 63 7.41 1.60 -2.21
N THR A 64 6.27 2.29 -2.27
CA THR A 64 5.14 2.07 -1.35
C THR A 64 4.67 0.62 -1.39
N GLY A 65 4.45 0.05 -2.58
CA GLY A 65 4.01 -1.35 -2.72
C GLY A 65 5.03 -2.34 -2.17
N VAL A 66 6.32 -2.14 -2.48
CA VAL A 66 7.41 -3.01 -1.99
C VAL A 66 7.54 -2.95 -0.47
N PHE A 67 7.52 -1.75 0.13
CA PHE A 67 7.59 -1.61 1.59
C PHE A 67 6.31 -2.14 2.26
N TYR A 68 5.14 -1.93 1.67
CA TYR A 68 3.89 -2.50 2.17
C TYR A 68 3.98 -4.03 2.22
N LEU A 69 4.44 -4.67 1.14
CA LEU A 69 4.64 -6.11 1.09
C LEU A 69 5.63 -6.58 2.17
N ALA A 70 6.77 -5.92 2.29
CA ALA A 70 7.78 -6.27 3.29
C ALA A 70 7.22 -6.19 4.72
N PHE A 71 6.51 -5.10 5.05
CA PHE A 71 5.90 -4.92 6.37
C PHE A 71 4.76 -5.90 6.62
N ALA A 72 3.92 -6.17 5.63
CA ALA A 72 2.85 -7.16 5.74
C ALA A 72 3.41 -8.57 5.96
N CYS A 73 4.40 -8.99 5.16
CA CYS A 73 5.07 -10.28 5.32
C CYS A 73 5.75 -10.42 6.69
N PHE A 74 6.45 -9.37 7.14
CA PHE A 74 7.05 -9.35 8.48
C PHE A 74 6.01 -9.46 9.59
N GLY A 75 4.87 -8.77 9.43
CA GLY A 75 3.75 -8.85 10.36
C GLY A 75 3.14 -10.25 10.42
N ILE A 76 2.88 -10.88 9.27
CA ILE A 76 2.35 -12.25 9.17
C ILE A 76 3.34 -13.25 9.79
N TYR A 77 4.63 -13.11 9.53
CA TYR A 77 5.65 -13.97 10.11
C TYR A 77 5.75 -13.82 11.64
N SER A 78 5.67 -12.59 12.14
CA SER A 78 5.79 -12.29 13.57
C SER A 78 4.52 -12.66 14.35
N PHE A 79 3.36 -12.57 13.71
CA PHE A 79 2.04 -12.84 14.28
C PHE A 79 1.24 -13.73 13.32
N PRO A 80 1.58 -15.03 13.26
CA PRO A 80 0.94 -15.95 12.33
C PRO A 80 -0.56 -16.10 12.64
N PRO A 81 -1.43 -16.25 11.62
CA PRO A 81 -2.84 -16.49 11.83
C PRO A 81 -3.06 -17.90 12.39
N GLU A 82 -3.79 -18.00 13.50
CA GLU A 82 -4.23 -19.27 14.07
C GLU A 82 -5.76 -19.43 13.91
N PRO A 83 -6.27 -20.66 13.70
CA PRO A 83 -5.57 -21.93 13.60
C PRO A 83 -5.07 -22.25 12.18
N ILE A 84 -3.89 -22.86 12.06
CA ILE A 84 -3.32 -23.35 10.79
C ILE A 84 -3.79 -24.80 10.58
N ARG A 85 -4.62 -25.06 9.57
CA ARG A 85 -5.13 -26.41 9.28
C ARG A 85 -4.43 -27.06 8.10
N ASP A 86 -4.07 -26.26 7.10
CA ASP A 86 -3.41 -26.72 5.89
C ASP A 86 -2.37 -25.72 5.37
N LEU A 87 -1.71 -26.09 4.26
CA LEU A 87 -0.73 -25.22 3.59
C LEU A 87 -1.40 -23.96 3.01
N GLY A 88 -2.70 -24.03 2.69
CA GLY A 88 -3.47 -22.90 2.19
C GLY A 88 -3.56 -21.77 3.21
N ASP A 89 -3.88 -22.10 4.46
CA ASP A 89 -3.95 -21.15 5.58
C ASP A 89 -2.60 -20.44 5.81
N LEU A 90 -1.48 -21.13 5.55
CA LEU A 90 -0.15 -20.56 5.67
C LEU A 90 0.19 -19.58 4.53
N ILE A 91 -0.16 -19.93 3.29
CA ILE A 91 0.26 -19.20 2.09
C ILE A 91 -0.70 -18.06 1.73
N MET A 92 -2.00 -18.23 1.96
CA MET A 92 -3.05 -17.25 1.60
C MET A 92 -2.79 -15.83 2.11
N PRO A 93 -2.34 -15.61 3.37
CA PRO A 93 -2.02 -14.28 3.86
C PRO A 93 -0.93 -13.58 3.04
N TYR A 94 0.11 -14.31 2.63
CA TYR A 94 1.20 -13.78 1.81
C TYR A 94 0.74 -13.50 0.37
N LEU A 95 -0.13 -14.35 -0.20
CA LEU A 95 -0.75 -14.09 -1.49
C LEU A 95 -1.61 -12.82 -1.45
N HIS A 96 -2.43 -12.65 -0.42
CA HIS A 96 -3.21 -11.43 -0.22
C HIS A 96 -2.31 -10.19 -0.06
N ALA A 97 -1.24 -10.28 0.73
CA ALA A 97 -0.27 -9.20 0.86
C ALA A 97 0.36 -8.83 -0.50
N GLY A 98 0.70 -9.82 -1.32
CA GLY A 98 1.18 -9.63 -2.69
C GLY A 98 0.17 -8.92 -3.58
N VAL A 99 -1.08 -9.39 -3.60
CA VAL A 99 -2.18 -8.76 -4.35
C VAL A 99 -2.39 -7.31 -3.91
N PHE A 100 -2.42 -7.05 -2.60
CA PHE A 100 -2.62 -5.72 -2.05
C PHE A 100 -1.47 -4.78 -2.38
N ALA A 101 -0.22 -5.27 -2.35
CA ALA A 101 0.94 -4.50 -2.78
C ALA A 101 0.83 -4.10 -4.25
N VAL A 102 0.51 -5.05 -5.14
CA VAL A 102 0.34 -4.78 -6.58
C VAL A 102 -0.80 -3.79 -6.82
N CYS A 103 -1.97 -3.99 -6.21
CA CYS A 103 -3.09 -3.07 -6.31
C CYS A 103 -2.70 -1.66 -5.83
N THR A 104 -1.92 -1.55 -4.76
CA THR A 104 -1.42 -0.26 -4.25
C THR A 104 -0.54 0.45 -5.28
N VAL A 105 0.41 -0.26 -5.88
CA VAL A 105 1.27 0.30 -6.95
C VAL A 105 0.43 0.79 -8.12
N VAL A 106 -0.50 -0.04 -8.61
CA VAL A 106 -1.32 0.25 -9.78
C VAL A 106 -2.23 1.45 -9.53
N VAL A 107 -2.97 1.45 -8.42
CA VAL A 107 -3.95 2.51 -8.12
C VAL A 107 -3.24 3.84 -7.86
N MET A 108 -2.19 3.86 -7.02
CA MET A 108 -1.45 5.10 -6.76
C MET A 108 -0.73 5.61 -8.01
N GLY A 109 -0.13 4.71 -8.79
CA GLY A 109 0.57 5.08 -10.02
C GLY A 109 -0.39 5.64 -11.07
N ALA A 110 -1.50 4.94 -11.34
CA ALA A 110 -2.51 5.40 -12.28
C ALA A 110 -3.15 6.72 -11.85
N ALA A 111 -3.54 6.85 -10.58
CA ALA A 111 -4.10 8.08 -10.05
C ALA A 111 -3.10 9.24 -10.17
N GLY A 112 -1.85 9.05 -9.74
CA GLY A 112 -0.82 10.09 -9.87
C GLY A 112 -0.61 10.51 -11.32
N MET A 113 -0.50 9.55 -12.24
CA MET A 113 -0.31 9.85 -13.66
C MET A 113 -1.51 10.60 -14.26
N VAL A 114 -2.75 10.24 -13.91
CA VAL A 114 -3.95 10.94 -14.39
C VAL A 114 -4.01 12.37 -13.85
N PHE A 115 -3.84 12.56 -12.54
CA PHE A 115 -4.01 13.86 -11.91
C PHE A 115 -2.86 14.84 -12.14
N PHE A 116 -1.63 14.37 -12.36
CA PHE A 116 -0.45 15.23 -12.52
C PHE A 116 0.03 15.39 -13.95
N ARG A 117 -0.36 14.51 -14.88
CA ARG A 117 0.04 14.60 -16.29
C ARG A 117 -1.00 15.31 -17.19
N LEU A 118 -2.22 15.52 -16.68
CA LEU A 118 -3.24 16.38 -17.32
C LEU A 118 -3.03 17.88 -17.02
N ARG A 119 -1.90 18.25 -16.40
CA ARG A 119 -1.46 19.63 -16.13
C ARG A 119 -0.12 19.87 -16.78
#